data_AF-A0A1Z9C7W0-F1
#
_entry.id   AF-A0A1Z9C7W0-F1
#
_cell.length_a   1.000
_cell.length_b   1.000
_cell.length_c   1.000
_cell.angle_alpha   90.00
_cell.angle_beta   90.00
_cell.angle_gamma   90.00
#
_symmetry.space_group_name_H-M   'P 1'
#
loop_
_entity.id
_entity.type
_entity.pdbx_description
1 polymer ?
#
loop_
_entity_poly.entity_id
_entity_poly.type
_entity_poly.pdbx_seq_one_letter_code
_entity_poly.pdbx_strand_id
1 'polypeptide(L)' 'MEESGKRLLSYIERIERLEEEKTALAEDIKEVYSEAKGIGLDAPTIRKIVAERKKDKDKLQEEKELLEVYKSAIGMA' A
#
# COMPACT_ATOMS: atom_id res chain seq x y z
N MET A 1 -12.38 -7.67 -38.31
CA MET A 1 -12.78 -6.46 -37.56
C MET A 1 -13.78 -6.78 -36.45
N GLU A 2 -14.77 -7.66 -36.67
CA GLU A 2 -15.78 -8.02 -35.64
C GLU A 2 -15.19 -8.71 -34.39
N GLU A 3 -14.20 -9.59 -34.56
CA GLU A 3 -13.50 -10.29 -33.46
C GLU A 3 -12.70 -9.33 -32.55
N SER A 4 -12.12 -8.28 -33.13
CA SER A 4 -11.34 -7.29 -32.38
C SER A 4 -12.23 -6.43 -31.47
N GLY A 5 -13.44 -6.09 -31.93
CA GLY A 5 -14.42 -5.35 -31.12
C GLY A 5 -14.92 -6.15 -29.92
N LYS A 6 -15.22 -7.45 -30.10
CA LYS A 6 -15.63 -8.35 -29.01
C LYS A 6 -14.53 -8.50 -27.94
N ARG A 7 -13.27 -8.61 -28.36
CA ARG A 7 -12.12 -8.64 -27.43
C ARG A 7 -11.95 -7.32 -26.67
N LEU A 8 -12.10 -6.18 -27.35
CA LEU A 8 -12.03 -4.87 -26.72
C LEU A 8 -13.12 -4.71 -25.65
N LEU A 9 -14.37 -5.05 -25.98
CA LEU A 9 -15.48 -5.03 -25.02
C LEU A 9 -15.20 -5.90 -23.79
N SER A 10 -14.70 -7.13 -24.00
CA SER A 10 -14.33 -8.02 -22.90
C SER A 10 -13.24 -7.44 -21.99
N TYR A 11 -12.24 -6.73 -22.54
CA TYR A 11 -11.25 -6.05 -21.71
C TYR A 11 -11.85 -4.89 -20.92
N ILE A 12 -12.71 -4.08 -21.54
CA ILE A 12 -13.38 -2.94 -20.90
C ILE A 12 -14.24 -3.42 -19.72
N GLU A 13 -15.13 -4.39 -19.95
CA GLU A 13 -16.03 -4.92 -18.90
C GLU A 13 -15.25 -5.53 -17.73
N ARG A 14 -14.10 -6.17 -18.02
CA ARG A 14 -13.20 -6.69 -16.97
C ARG A 14 -12.57 -5.56 -16.17
N ILE A 15 -12.14 -4.48 -16.82
CA ILE A 15 -11.53 -3.32 -16.16
C ILE A 15 -12.58 -2.59 -15.31
N GLU A 16 -13.78 -2.38 -15.82
CA GLU A 16 -14.87 -1.71 -15.09
C GLU A 16 -15.20 -2.47 -13.81
N ARG A 17 -15.38 -3.79 -13.88
CA ARG A 17 -15.59 -4.62 -12.68
C ARG A 17 -14.41 -4.51 -11.69
N LEU A 18 -13.17 -4.52 -12.19
CA LEU A 18 -11.99 -4.39 -11.31
C LEU A 18 -11.91 -3.01 -10.66
N GLU A 19 -12.32 -1.94 -11.34
CA GLU A 19 -12.38 -0.59 -10.77
C GLU A 19 -13.52 -0.46 -9.74
N GLU A 20 -14.64 -1.14 -9.93
CA GLU A 20 -15.70 -1.25 -8.92
C GLU A 20 -15.19 -1.99 -7.67
N GLU A 21 -14.57 -3.17 -7.83
CA GLU A 21 -13.98 -3.94 -6.73
C GLU A 21 -12.93 -3.14 -5.96
N LYS A 22 -12.06 -2.41 -6.69
CA LYS A 22 -11.05 -1.53 -6.11
C LYS A 22 -11.67 -0.37 -5.33
N THR A 23 -12.78 0.17 -5.80
CA THR A 23 -13.51 1.25 -5.12
C THR A 23 -14.12 0.74 -3.82
N ALA A 24 -14.83 -0.39 -3.86
CA ALA A 24 -15.38 -1.02 -2.66
C ALA A 24 -14.29 -1.32 -1.61
N LEU A 25 -13.15 -1.89 -2.05
CA LEU A 25 -12.02 -2.16 -1.15
C LEU A 25 -11.43 -0.86 -0.54
N ALA A 26 -11.38 0.23 -1.31
CA ALA A 26 -10.90 1.51 -0.81
C ALA A 26 -11.86 2.11 0.24
N GLU A 27 -13.16 1.89 0.09
CA GLU A 27 -14.18 2.27 1.08
C GLU A 27 -14.03 1.46 2.36
N ASP A 28 -13.90 0.13 2.28
CA ASP A 28 -13.66 -0.73 3.45
C ASP A 28 -12.41 -0.30 4.23
N ILE A 29 -11.31 0.00 3.52
CA ILE A 29 -10.08 0.51 4.15
C ILE A 29 -10.32 1.83 4.87
N LYS A 30 -11.15 2.72 4.30
CA LYS A 30 -11.49 4.00 4.92
C LYS A 30 -12.35 3.82 6.17
N GLU A 31 -13.25 2.85 6.18
CA GLU A 31 -14.05 2.50 7.36
C GLU A 31 -13.15 2.04 8.51
N VAL A 32 -12.19 1.15 8.25
CA VAL A 32 -11.20 0.70 9.26
C VAL A 32 -10.43 1.87 9.87
N TYR A 33 -9.99 2.84 9.05
CA TYR A 33 -9.33 4.05 9.59
C TYR A 33 -10.29 4.92 10.41
N SER A 34 -11.58 4.95 10.05
CA SER A 34 -12.61 5.71 10.76
C SER A 34 -12.93 5.07 12.11
N GLU A 35 -13.02 3.74 12.18
CA GLU A 35 -13.16 2.97 13.42
C GLU A 35 -11.98 3.20 14.36
N ALA A 36 -10.75 3.11 13.84
CA ALA A 36 -9.54 3.39 14.62
C ALA A 36 -9.56 4.81 15.22
N LYS A 37 -10.03 5.79 14.45
CA LYS A 37 -10.23 7.16 14.95
C LYS A 37 -11.32 7.22 16.02
N GLY A 38 -12.41 6.46 15.86
CA GLY A 38 -13.52 6.40 16.82
C GLY A 38 -13.11 5.89 18.21
N ILE A 39 -12.10 5.02 18.27
CA ILE A 39 -11.52 4.52 19.54
C ILE A 39 -10.34 5.38 20.04
N GLY A 40 -10.07 6.53 19.42
CA GLY A 40 -9.06 7.48 19.86
C GLY A 40 -7.65 7.28 19.29
N LEU A 41 -7.46 6.44 18.28
CA LEU A 41 -6.17 6.28 17.61
C LEU A 41 -5.94 7.35 16.53
N ASP A 42 -4.68 7.75 16.35
CA ASP A 42 -4.29 8.70 15.30
C ASP A 42 -4.19 8.01 13.92
N ALA A 43 -5.23 8.17 13.11
CA ALA A 43 -5.30 7.58 11.77
C ALA A 43 -4.12 7.96 10.84
N PRO A 44 -3.60 9.21 10.82
CA PRO A 44 -2.38 9.55 10.09
C PRO A 44 -1.16 8.72 10.49
N THR A 45 -0.96 8.47 11.79
CA THR A 45 0.13 7.63 12.28
C THR A 45 -0.05 6.17 11.87
N ILE A 46 -1.27 5.63 11.94
CA ILE A 46 -1.54 4.27 11.44
C ILE A 46 -1.24 4.17 9.93
N ARG A 47 -1.62 5.18 9.13
CA ARG A 47 -1.29 5.21 7.68
C ARG A 47 0.21 5.17 7.43
N LYS A 48 1.02 5.90 8.22
CA LYS A 48 2.49 5.85 8.14
C LYS A 48 3.01 4.45 8.44
N ILE A 49 2.52 3.82 9.52
CA ILE A 49 2.91 2.44 9.89
C ILE A 49 2.54 1.46 8.77
N VAL A 50 1.33 1.55 8.20
CA VAL A 50 0.92 0.69 7.07
C VAL A 50 1.83 0.90 5.86
N ALA A 51 2.16 2.16 5.54
CA ALA A 51 3.07 2.46 4.44
C ALA A 51 4.50 1.93 4.69
N GLU A 52 5.02 2.05 5.91
CA GLU A 52 6.31 1.46 6.31
C GLU A 52 6.29 -0.06 6.21
N ARG A 53 5.20 -0.71 6.64
CA ARG A 53 5.04 -2.17 6.55
C ARG A 53 4.87 -2.68 5.11
N LYS A 54 4.42 -1.82 4.19
CA LYS A 54 4.37 -2.11 2.75
C LYS A 54 5.74 -1.98 2.09
N LYS A 55 6.65 -1.20 2.66
CA LYS A 55 8.04 -1.15 2.19
C LYS A 55 8.69 -2.49 2.49
N ASP A 56 9.41 -2.98 1.49
CA ASP A 56 10.05 -4.28 1.46
C ASP A 56 10.90 -4.50 2.71
N LYS A 57 10.56 -5.51 3.52
CA LYS A 57 11.24 -5.80 4.79
C LYS A 57 12.72 -6.07 4.55
N ASP A 58 13.06 -6.62 3.39
CA ASP A 58 14.42 -6.96 3.02
C ASP A 58 15.22 -5.70 2.69
N LYS A 59 14.63 -4.74 1.96
CA LYS A 59 15.26 -3.41 1.75
C LYS A 59 15.41 -2.62 3.04
N LEU A 60 14.43 -2.70 3.94
CA LEU A 60 14.51 -2.05 5.24
C LEU A 60 15.63 -2.67 6.10
N GLN A 61 15.84 -3.98 5.99
CA GLN A 61 16.91 -4.68 6.69
C GLN A 61 18.28 -4.34 6.09
N GLU A 62 18.43 -4.33 4.77
CA GLU A 62 19.65 -3.87 4.08
C GLU A 62 20.00 -2.41 4.43
N GLU A 63 19.02 -1.50 4.41
CA GLU A 63 19.24 -0.09 4.78
C GLU A 63 19.69 0.06 6.25
N LYS A 64 19.13 -0.74 7.16
CA LYS A 64 19.52 -0.73 8.58
C LYS A 64 20.92 -1.26 8.80
N GLU A 65 21.29 -2.36 8.15
CA GLU A 65 22.64 -2.92 8.25
C GLU A 65 23.68 -1.93 7.72
N LEU A 66 23.40 -1.29 6.58
CA LEU A 66 24.28 -0.27 5.99
C LEU A 66 24.42 0.96 6.91
N LEU A 67 23.32 1.41 7.51
CA LEU A 67 23.32 2.54 8.45
C LEU A 67 24.15 2.23 9.70
N GLU A 68 24.04 1.04 10.27
CA GLU A 68 24.83 0.63 11.44
C GLU A 68 26.33 0.54 11.12
N VAL A 69 26.70 0.05 9.93
CA VAL A 69 28.09 0.09 9.46
C VAL A 69 28.62 1.52 9.42
N TYR A 70 27.85 2.47 8.88
CA TYR A 70 28.27 3.86 8.81
C TYR A 70 28.33 4.56 10.17
N LYS A 71 27.36 4.32 11.06
CA LYS A 71 27.41 4.85 12.44
C LYS A 71 28.61 4.32 13.21
N SER A 72 28.90 3.02 13.10
CA SER A 72 30.09 2.43 13.70
C SER A 72 31.37 3.05 13.16
N ALA A 73 31.43 3.33 11.85
CA ALA A 73 32.59 3.96 11.23
C ALA A 73 32.85 5.41 11.71
N ILE A 74 31.81 6.11 12.18
CA ILE A 74 31.90 7.48 12.72
C ILE A 74 31.80 7.54 14.26
N GLY A 75 31.85 6.39 14.95
CA GLY A 75 31.85 6.34 16.42
C GLY A 75 30.51 6.72 17.06
N MET A 76 29.40 6.54 16.34
CA MET A 76 28.03 6.81 16.80
C MET A 76 27.26 5.55 17.24
N ALA A 77 27.97 4.42 17.40
CA ALA A 77 27.43 3.14 17.86
C ALA A 77 27.35 3.07 19.40
#